data_AF-A0A7V5WDH6-F1
#
_entry.id   AF-A0A7V5WDH6-F1
#
_cell.length_a   1.000
_cell.length_b   1.000
_cell.length_c   1.000
_cell.angle_alpha   90.00
_cell.angle_beta   90.00
_cell.angle_gamma   90.00
#
_symmetry.space_group_name_H-M   'P 1'
#
loop_
_entity.id
_entity.type
_entity.pdbx_description
1 polymer ?
#
loop_
_entity_poly.entity_id
_entity_poly.type
_entity_poly.pdbx_seq_one_letter_code
_entity_poly.pdbx_strand_id
1 'polypeptide(L)'
;SANLVNFDTEDPGGASVVGNTGGSLFAGDFLNGDFSQMYALDYDTNNFVIVDTATGAVTIVGQALPAAGQSWTGMAGDPTNGVLYASSTDCSTSILYSIDPATGTPTQIGTITNASCIIGIAVNSAGQMYGLDIASDSLLFIDKDTGAGTVIGPVGFNANYAQGMDFDESTDTLYLAAYNLDSGAAELRIADTTTGNSTLVGAFPAGTEMDAMAVATGGGAGGGDIVPWLSETPVTGTIAPGSDAPVQITFDAGVPEAQQPGVYYAELRINGNAPNDVANVPVTLTVTAPDNWGKLTGVVESLGHCDSNPEPLEDVEVNVMASTGMEWVLTTDVSGTYTLWLDPAHNPLTITVEVEGYTSQVITGVMVAAQDTTVEDIALRSLEPCFNITPEGFDVTVQWGMSATWPLSLTNSGAGDGVFDTREMPGGFIPLHPVVLTPVGETYPDGLALSASGEEVNAVAEPWAPSGAVELVVDDGSMDTAVGVNAGTVAVQFIWLNRFTPGM
;
A
#
# COMPACT_ATOMS: atom_id res chain seq x y z
N SER A 1 -33.73 0.37 -30.42
CA SER A 1 -32.78 -0.25 -31.38
C SER A 1 -31.40 -0.08 -30.78
N ALA A 2 -30.57 -1.13 -30.79
CA ALA A 2 -29.20 -1.01 -30.30
C ALA A 2 -28.38 -0.14 -31.25
N ASN A 3 -27.87 0.98 -30.74
CA ASN A 3 -27.11 1.95 -31.48
C ASN A 3 -25.85 2.28 -30.68
N LEU A 4 -24.73 2.47 -31.38
CA LEU A 4 -23.60 3.19 -30.83
C LEU A 4 -23.96 4.69 -30.84
N VAL A 5 -23.70 5.36 -29.74
CA VAL A 5 -23.90 6.80 -29.58
C VAL A 5 -22.63 7.45 -29.04
N ASN A 6 -22.46 8.74 -29.33
CA ASN A 6 -21.46 9.57 -28.66
C ASN A 6 -22.16 10.72 -27.92
N PHE A 7 -21.54 11.25 -26.89
CA PHE A 7 -22.04 12.40 -26.13
C PHE A 7 -20.88 13.11 -25.43
N ASP A 8 -21.12 14.35 -25.04
CA ASP A 8 -20.23 15.12 -24.18
C ASP A 8 -20.64 14.90 -22.72
N THR A 9 -19.71 14.62 -21.83
CA THR A 9 -20.00 14.42 -20.40
C THR A 9 -20.56 15.68 -19.74
N GLU A 10 -20.31 16.88 -20.28
CA GLU A 10 -20.93 18.13 -19.82
C GLU A 10 -22.35 18.35 -20.39
N ASP A 11 -22.72 17.66 -21.47
CA ASP A 11 -24.05 17.73 -22.11
C ASP A 11 -24.55 16.35 -22.56
N PRO A 12 -24.92 15.46 -21.62
CA PRO A 12 -25.44 14.13 -21.95
C PRO A 12 -26.75 14.16 -22.76
N GLY A 13 -27.47 15.29 -22.72
CA GLY A 13 -28.68 15.50 -23.52
C GLY A 13 -28.40 15.67 -25.02
N GLY A 14 -27.17 16.03 -25.37
CA GLY A 14 -26.66 16.20 -26.73
C GLY A 14 -26.28 14.91 -27.45
N ALA A 15 -26.51 13.73 -26.84
CA ALA A 15 -26.08 12.45 -27.40
C ALA A 15 -26.56 12.23 -28.84
N SER A 16 -25.64 11.76 -29.70
CA SER A 16 -25.89 11.57 -31.12
C SER A 16 -25.60 10.13 -31.56
N VAL A 17 -26.45 9.59 -32.44
CA VAL A 17 -26.29 8.23 -32.96
C VAL A 17 -25.17 8.21 -34.00
N VAL A 18 -24.19 7.34 -33.77
CA VAL A 18 -23.09 7.05 -34.70
C VAL A 18 -23.51 5.99 -35.71
N GLY A 19 -24.04 4.86 -35.23
CA GLY A 19 -24.36 3.71 -36.06
C GLY A 19 -25.20 2.67 -35.34
N ASN A 20 -25.77 1.74 -36.09
CA ASN A 20 -26.54 0.63 -35.54
C ASN A 20 -25.63 -0.57 -35.33
N THR A 21 -25.52 -1.04 -34.09
CA THR A 21 -24.68 -2.19 -33.72
C THR A 21 -25.41 -3.52 -33.89
N GLY A 22 -26.75 -3.50 -33.88
CA GLY A 22 -27.59 -4.67 -34.15
C GLY A 22 -27.61 -5.75 -33.06
N GLY A 23 -26.84 -5.58 -31.97
CA GLY A 23 -26.74 -6.51 -30.84
C GLY A 23 -26.96 -5.82 -29.48
N SER A 24 -27.35 -6.60 -28.47
CA SER A 24 -27.61 -6.11 -27.11
C SER A 24 -26.29 -6.11 -26.32
N LEU A 25 -25.49 -5.07 -26.48
CA LEU A 25 -24.17 -4.97 -25.87
C LEU A 25 -24.31 -4.40 -24.45
N PHE A 26 -24.15 -5.24 -23.43
CA PHE A 26 -24.35 -4.88 -22.01
C PHE A 26 -23.06 -4.95 -21.18
N ALA A 27 -21.94 -4.83 -21.87
CA ALA A 27 -20.60 -4.83 -21.30
C ALA A 27 -19.67 -4.43 -22.44
N GLY A 28 -18.99 -3.30 -22.31
CA GLY A 28 -17.98 -2.91 -23.28
C GLY A 28 -17.11 -1.78 -22.76
N ASP A 29 -15.89 -1.73 -23.27
CA ASP A 29 -14.91 -0.72 -22.92
C ASP A 29 -13.83 -0.58 -24.02
N PHE A 30 -13.08 0.51 -23.96
CA PHE A 30 -11.82 0.67 -24.64
C PHE A 30 -10.71 -0.16 -23.97
N LEU A 31 -9.64 -0.38 -24.71
CA LEU A 31 -8.47 -1.07 -24.17
C LEU A 31 -7.20 -0.45 -24.74
N ASN A 32 -6.21 -0.27 -23.87
CA ASN A 32 -4.88 0.23 -24.25
C ASN A 32 -4.89 1.58 -24.98
N GLY A 33 -5.91 2.43 -24.77
CA GLY A 33 -6.03 3.76 -25.38
C GLY A 33 -6.42 3.80 -26.85
N ASP A 34 -6.84 2.66 -27.41
CA ASP A 34 -7.38 2.61 -28.75
C ASP A 34 -8.87 2.93 -28.74
N PHE A 35 -9.20 4.21 -28.92
CA PHE A 35 -10.60 4.67 -28.98
C PHE A 35 -11.26 4.46 -30.35
N SER A 36 -10.53 3.94 -31.34
CA SER A 36 -11.10 3.65 -32.67
C SER A 36 -11.99 2.40 -32.66
N GLN A 37 -11.84 1.57 -31.63
CA GLN A 37 -12.58 0.34 -31.48
C GLN A 37 -12.94 0.07 -30.02
N MET A 38 -14.20 -0.30 -29.78
CA MET A 38 -14.68 -0.70 -28.46
C MET A 38 -14.84 -2.22 -28.41
N TYR A 39 -14.30 -2.86 -27.38
CA TYR A 39 -14.57 -4.27 -27.12
C TYR A 39 -15.90 -4.39 -26.40
N ALA A 40 -16.73 -5.36 -26.76
CA ALA A 40 -18.02 -5.55 -26.10
C ALA A 40 -18.46 -7.01 -26.06
N LEU A 41 -19.35 -7.32 -25.12
CA LEU A 41 -20.02 -8.62 -24.99
C LEU A 41 -21.51 -8.46 -25.26
N ASP A 42 -22.01 -9.27 -26.18
CA ASP A 42 -23.43 -9.33 -26.51
C ASP A 42 -24.17 -10.24 -25.53
N TYR A 43 -25.19 -9.68 -24.87
CA TYR A 43 -26.00 -10.32 -23.85
C TYR A 43 -26.80 -11.53 -24.37
N ASP A 44 -27.34 -11.43 -25.58
CA ASP A 44 -28.24 -12.45 -26.14
C ASP A 44 -27.47 -13.64 -26.72
N THR A 45 -26.30 -13.39 -27.30
CA THR A 45 -25.55 -14.36 -28.09
C THR A 45 -24.26 -14.83 -27.44
N ASN A 46 -23.81 -14.15 -26.38
CA ASN A 46 -22.51 -14.35 -25.74
C ASN A 46 -21.33 -14.18 -26.73
N ASN A 47 -21.50 -13.37 -27.77
CA ASN A 47 -20.40 -13.04 -28.67
C ASN A 47 -19.54 -11.95 -28.05
N PHE A 48 -18.22 -12.15 -28.09
CA PHE A 48 -17.25 -11.08 -27.90
C PHE A 48 -17.00 -10.41 -29.24
N VAL A 49 -17.19 -9.10 -29.27
CA VAL A 49 -17.20 -8.31 -30.50
C VAL A 49 -16.30 -7.09 -30.35
N ILE A 50 -15.89 -6.56 -31.50
CA ILE A 50 -15.25 -5.26 -31.64
C ILE A 50 -16.22 -4.35 -32.42
N VAL A 51 -16.48 -3.17 -31.88
CA VAL A 51 -17.31 -2.13 -32.49
C VAL A 51 -16.42 -1.02 -32.99
N ASP A 52 -16.46 -0.72 -34.29
CA ASP A 52 -15.80 0.46 -34.87
C ASP A 52 -16.50 1.73 -34.38
N THR A 53 -15.78 2.62 -33.68
CA THR A 53 -16.41 3.78 -33.03
C THR A 53 -16.78 4.91 -33.97
N ALA A 54 -16.28 4.88 -35.22
CA ALA A 54 -16.63 5.87 -36.23
C ALA A 54 -17.92 5.51 -36.98
N THR A 55 -18.27 4.23 -37.05
CA THR A 55 -19.35 3.72 -37.90
C THR A 55 -20.39 2.87 -37.17
N GLY A 56 -20.08 2.38 -35.97
CA GLY A 56 -20.89 1.40 -35.24
C GLY A 56 -20.85 -0.01 -35.85
N ALA A 57 -19.95 -0.29 -36.79
CA ALA A 57 -19.83 -1.60 -37.43
C ALA A 57 -19.28 -2.63 -36.44
N VAL A 58 -19.93 -3.80 -36.36
CA VAL A 58 -19.59 -4.86 -35.42
C VAL A 58 -18.82 -5.99 -36.11
N THR A 59 -17.69 -6.37 -35.53
CA THR A 59 -16.88 -7.54 -35.92
C THR A 59 -16.91 -8.57 -34.79
N ILE A 60 -17.31 -9.81 -35.07
CA ILE A 60 -17.30 -10.88 -34.08
C ILE A 60 -15.89 -11.45 -33.97
N VAL A 61 -15.32 -11.43 -32.77
CA VAL A 61 -14.01 -12.01 -32.45
C VAL A 61 -14.15 -13.49 -32.11
N GLY A 62 -15.09 -13.80 -31.21
CA GLY A 62 -15.30 -15.15 -30.69
C GLY A 62 -16.53 -15.25 -29.81
N GLN A 63 -16.74 -16.42 -29.22
CA GLN A 63 -17.81 -16.65 -28.25
C GLN A 63 -17.23 -16.67 -26.84
N ALA A 64 -17.79 -15.85 -25.95
CA ALA A 64 -17.41 -15.71 -24.56
C ALA A 64 -18.52 -16.23 -23.64
N LEU A 65 -18.42 -17.48 -23.19
CA LEU A 65 -19.46 -18.08 -22.34
C LEU A 65 -19.17 -17.79 -20.86
N PRO A 66 -20.07 -17.11 -20.13
CA PRO A 66 -19.92 -16.96 -18.68
C PRO A 66 -20.25 -18.29 -17.99
N ALA A 67 -20.09 -18.34 -16.67
CA ALA A 67 -20.55 -19.49 -15.89
C ALA A 67 -22.06 -19.76 -16.12
N ALA A 68 -22.47 -21.03 -16.03
CA ALA A 68 -23.82 -21.43 -16.39
C ALA A 68 -24.90 -20.68 -15.58
N GLY A 69 -25.84 -20.05 -16.28
CA GLY A 69 -26.94 -19.28 -15.69
C GLY A 69 -26.64 -17.80 -15.45
N GLN A 70 -25.40 -17.38 -15.70
CA GLN A 70 -24.98 -15.98 -15.59
C GLN A 70 -25.14 -15.24 -16.93
N SER A 71 -25.28 -13.92 -16.85
CA SER A 71 -25.30 -13.01 -17.99
C SER A 71 -24.21 -11.96 -17.84
N TRP A 72 -23.57 -11.57 -18.94
CA TRP A 72 -22.61 -10.46 -18.97
C TRP A 72 -23.30 -9.14 -18.64
N THR A 73 -22.65 -8.34 -17.80
CA THR A 73 -23.21 -7.07 -17.31
C THR A 73 -22.21 -5.95 -17.17
N GLY A 74 -20.91 -6.19 -17.28
CA GLY A 74 -19.93 -5.10 -17.27
C GLY A 74 -18.62 -5.52 -17.89
N MET A 75 -17.85 -4.53 -18.33
CA MET A 75 -16.50 -4.69 -18.85
C MET A 75 -15.70 -3.46 -18.48
N ALA A 76 -14.42 -3.66 -18.16
CA ALA A 76 -13.49 -2.57 -17.92
C ALA A 76 -12.08 -2.95 -18.40
N GLY A 77 -11.45 -2.11 -19.20
CA GLY A 77 -10.05 -2.18 -19.58
C GLY A 77 -9.18 -1.55 -18.50
N ASP A 78 -8.21 -2.28 -17.98
CA ASP A 78 -7.30 -1.74 -16.98
C ASP A 78 -6.13 -1.00 -17.65
N PRO A 79 -6.02 0.34 -17.49
CA PRO A 79 -5.01 1.14 -18.17
C PRO A 79 -3.58 0.84 -17.68
N THR A 80 -3.42 0.20 -16.52
CA THR A 80 -2.12 -0.05 -15.88
C THR A 80 -1.44 -1.33 -16.38
N ASN A 81 -2.22 -2.32 -16.84
CA ASN A 81 -1.71 -3.63 -17.23
C ASN A 81 -2.28 -4.17 -18.55
N GLY A 82 -3.26 -3.47 -19.14
CA GLY A 82 -3.88 -3.84 -20.41
C GLY A 82 -4.76 -5.09 -20.35
N VAL A 83 -5.22 -5.49 -19.15
CA VAL A 83 -6.17 -6.60 -18.97
C VAL A 83 -7.59 -6.10 -19.16
N LEU A 84 -8.38 -6.83 -19.94
CA LEU A 84 -9.80 -6.59 -20.10
C LEU A 84 -10.58 -7.42 -19.09
N TYR A 85 -11.20 -6.78 -18.11
CA TYR A 85 -12.04 -7.43 -17.11
C TYR A 85 -13.50 -7.43 -17.55
N ALA A 86 -14.26 -8.42 -17.11
CA ALA A 86 -15.70 -8.49 -17.30
C ALA A 86 -16.41 -9.00 -16.05
N SER A 87 -17.64 -8.54 -15.84
CA SER A 87 -18.52 -9.04 -14.79
C SER A 87 -19.73 -9.76 -15.39
N SER A 88 -20.17 -10.81 -14.69
CA SER A 88 -21.44 -11.47 -14.95
C SER A 88 -22.27 -11.54 -13.69
N THR A 89 -23.60 -11.64 -13.83
CA THR A 89 -24.49 -11.89 -12.69
C THR A 89 -25.75 -12.67 -13.08
N ASP A 90 -26.35 -13.35 -12.10
CA ASP A 90 -27.72 -13.87 -12.12
C ASP A 90 -28.62 -13.16 -11.08
N CYS A 91 -28.14 -12.04 -10.54
CA CYS A 91 -28.71 -11.26 -9.44
C CYS A 91 -28.91 -12.03 -8.12
N SER A 92 -28.26 -13.18 -7.99
CA SER A 92 -28.00 -13.86 -6.71
C SER A 92 -26.51 -13.94 -6.41
N THR A 93 -25.67 -13.97 -7.45
CA THR A 93 -24.20 -14.01 -7.37
C THR A 93 -23.63 -13.30 -8.59
N SER A 94 -22.64 -12.43 -8.34
CA SER A 94 -21.84 -11.79 -9.39
C SER A 94 -20.44 -12.42 -9.46
N ILE A 95 -19.86 -12.50 -10.65
CA ILE A 95 -18.57 -13.15 -10.91
C ILE A 95 -17.69 -12.23 -11.76
N LEU A 96 -16.41 -12.13 -11.40
CA LEU A 96 -15.38 -11.39 -12.13
C LEU A 96 -14.56 -12.34 -13.02
N TYR A 97 -14.23 -11.88 -14.22
CA TYR A 97 -13.44 -12.58 -15.22
C TYR A 97 -12.39 -11.64 -15.82
N SER A 98 -11.31 -12.21 -16.35
CA SER A 98 -10.51 -11.58 -17.40
C SER A 98 -10.92 -12.15 -18.76
N ILE A 99 -10.92 -11.32 -19.80
CA ILE A 99 -11.20 -11.70 -21.19
C ILE A 99 -9.91 -11.60 -22.00
N ASP A 100 -9.59 -12.64 -22.76
CA ASP A 100 -8.51 -12.57 -23.76
C ASP A 100 -8.99 -11.76 -24.98
N PRO A 101 -8.45 -10.56 -25.26
CA PRO A 101 -8.91 -9.70 -26.34
C PRO A 101 -8.69 -10.30 -27.74
N ALA A 102 -7.77 -11.26 -27.89
CA ALA A 102 -7.50 -11.89 -29.19
C ALA A 102 -8.53 -12.98 -29.54
N THR A 103 -9.14 -13.61 -28.54
CA THR A 103 -10.02 -14.78 -28.73
C THR A 103 -11.43 -14.63 -28.16
N GLY A 104 -11.62 -13.66 -27.26
CA GLY A 104 -12.83 -13.52 -26.45
C GLY A 104 -12.97 -14.56 -25.34
N THR A 105 -11.93 -15.36 -25.05
CA THR A 105 -12.04 -16.42 -24.06
C THR A 105 -12.09 -15.84 -22.63
N PRO A 106 -13.14 -16.11 -21.85
CA PRO A 106 -13.20 -15.68 -20.46
C PRO A 106 -12.42 -16.63 -19.54
N THR A 107 -11.71 -16.07 -18.58
CA THR A 107 -11.09 -16.78 -17.47
C THR A 107 -11.67 -16.24 -16.16
N GLN A 108 -12.33 -17.11 -15.40
CA GLN A 108 -12.91 -16.72 -14.12
C GLN A 108 -11.82 -16.40 -13.10
N ILE A 109 -11.95 -15.25 -12.44
CA ILE A 109 -11.08 -14.80 -11.36
C ILE A 109 -11.68 -15.19 -10.01
N GLY A 110 -12.91 -14.77 -9.75
CA GLY A 110 -13.56 -15.00 -8.48
C GLY A 110 -15.00 -14.48 -8.40
N THR A 111 -15.69 -14.82 -7.34
CA THR A 111 -17.01 -14.26 -7.03
C THR A 111 -16.85 -12.85 -6.49
N ILE A 112 -17.63 -11.89 -7.00
CA ILE A 112 -17.68 -10.54 -6.44
C ILE A 112 -18.47 -10.59 -5.13
N THR A 113 -17.77 -10.59 -4.00
CA THR A 113 -18.42 -10.67 -2.68
C THR A 113 -19.14 -9.37 -2.33
N ASN A 114 -20.19 -9.46 -1.50
CA ASN A 114 -20.98 -8.32 -1.05
C ASN A 114 -21.76 -7.59 -2.15
N ALA A 115 -21.82 -8.13 -3.38
CA ALA A 115 -22.67 -7.63 -4.47
C ALA A 115 -23.29 -8.77 -5.28
N SER A 116 -24.59 -8.99 -5.10
CA SER A 116 -25.30 -10.09 -5.76
C SER A 116 -25.70 -9.79 -7.21
N CYS A 117 -25.77 -8.52 -7.61
CA CYS A 117 -26.31 -8.08 -8.90
C CYS A 117 -25.51 -6.88 -9.42
N ILE A 118 -24.22 -7.12 -9.75
CA ILE A 118 -23.34 -6.12 -10.40
C ILE A 118 -23.81 -5.88 -11.83
N ILE A 119 -24.03 -4.62 -12.19
CA ILE A 119 -24.49 -4.19 -13.52
C ILE A 119 -23.48 -3.36 -14.30
N GLY A 120 -22.31 -3.10 -13.72
CA GLY A 120 -21.26 -2.30 -14.32
C GLY A 120 -19.99 -2.38 -13.47
N ILE A 121 -18.84 -2.31 -14.12
CA ILE A 121 -17.53 -2.21 -13.48
C ILE A 121 -16.71 -1.16 -14.24
N ALA A 122 -15.81 -0.47 -13.54
CA ALA A 122 -14.88 0.49 -14.13
C ALA A 122 -13.53 0.43 -13.40
N VAL A 123 -12.44 0.81 -14.07
CA VAL A 123 -11.09 0.85 -13.49
C VAL A 123 -10.52 2.26 -13.64
N ASN A 124 -10.00 2.83 -12.56
CA ASN A 124 -9.42 4.18 -12.59
C ASN A 124 -7.98 4.20 -13.14
N SER A 125 -7.39 5.39 -13.25
CA SER A 125 -6.01 5.57 -13.77
C SER A 125 -4.96 4.81 -12.95
N ALA A 126 -5.22 4.59 -11.66
CA ALA A 126 -4.37 3.84 -10.73
C ALA A 126 -4.59 2.32 -10.77
N GLY A 127 -5.50 1.82 -11.60
CA GLY A 127 -5.80 0.39 -11.73
C GLY A 127 -6.69 -0.17 -10.62
N GLN A 128 -7.41 0.67 -9.89
CA GLN A 128 -8.39 0.29 -8.87
C GLN A 128 -9.77 0.08 -9.51
N MET A 129 -10.44 -1.02 -9.15
CA MET A 129 -11.73 -1.39 -9.74
C MET A 129 -12.90 -1.04 -8.83
N TYR A 130 -13.95 -0.50 -9.45
CA TYR A 130 -15.21 -0.16 -8.82
C TYR A 130 -16.37 -0.87 -9.55
N GLY A 131 -17.46 -1.13 -8.84
CA GLY A 131 -18.66 -1.72 -9.45
C GLY A 131 -19.95 -1.26 -8.79
N LEU A 132 -21.03 -1.27 -9.58
CA LEU A 132 -22.36 -0.86 -9.14
C LEU A 132 -23.26 -2.08 -8.93
N ASP A 133 -23.73 -2.28 -7.69
CA ASP A 133 -24.72 -3.30 -7.33
C ASP A 133 -26.11 -2.68 -7.20
N ILE A 134 -27.06 -3.14 -8.04
CA ILE A 134 -28.45 -2.65 -7.99
C ILE A 134 -29.33 -3.40 -7.00
N ALA A 135 -28.88 -4.54 -6.46
CA ALA A 135 -29.65 -5.22 -5.42
C ALA A 135 -29.65 -4.42 -4.10
N SER A 136 -28.56 -3.69 -3.85
CA SER A 136 -28.33 -2.87 -2.66
C SER A 136 -28.17 -1.37 -2.95
N ASP A 137 -28.32 -0.93 -4.21
CA ASP A 137 -28.09 0.45 -4.66
C ASP A 137 -26.77 1.02 -4.14
N SER A 138 -25.68 0.27 -4.27
CA SER A 138 -24.40 0.59 -3.64
C SER A 138 -23.23 0.49 -4.60
N LEU A 139 -22.25 1.38 -4.40
CA LEU A 139 -20.94 1.32 -5.03
C LEU A 139 -20.02 0.40 -4.22
N LEU A 140 -19.23 -0.41 -4.93
CA LEU A 140 -18.25 -1.30 -4.36
C LEU A 140 -16.85 -0.98 -4.88
N PHE A 141 -15.87 -1.22 -4.02
CA PHE A 141 -14.48 -1.45 -4.41
C PHE A 141 -14.28 -2.94 -4.64
N ILE A 142 -13.63 -3.34 -5.73
CA ILE A 142 -13.45 -4.75 -6.11
C ILE A 142 -11.95 -5.04 -6.21
N ASP A 143 -11.48 -6.02 -5.45
CA ASP A 143 -10.15 -6.59 -5.64
C ASP A 143 -10.14 -7.40 -6.94
N LYS A 144 -9.38 -6.94 -7.93
CA LYS A 144 -9.35 -7.52 -9.28
C LYS A 144 -8.60 -8.85 -9.38
N ASP A 145 -7.82 -9.22 -8.37
CA ASP A 145 -7.06 -10.48 -8.33
C ASP A 145 -7.89 -11.63 -7.74
N THR A 146 -8.86 -11.30 -6.88
CA THR A 146 -9.62 -12.29 -6.10
C THR A 146 -11.14 -12.20 -6.27
N GLY A 147 -11.66 -11.05 -6.73
CA GLY A 147 -13.08 -10.73 -6.71
C GLY A 147 -13.59 -10.27 -5.33
N ALA A 148 -12.74 -10.07 -4.32
CA ALA A 148 -13.21 -9.61 -3.02
C ALA A 148 -13.80 -8.18 -3.11
N GLY A 149 -15.12 -8.06 -2.95
CA GLY A 149 -15.83 -6.79 -2.96
C GLY A 149 -15.96 -6.17 -1.56
N THR A 150 -15.68 -4.88 -1.45
CA THR A 150 -15.89 -4.05 -0.25
C THR A 150 -16.93 -2.98 -0.56
N VAL A 151 -17.99 -2.91 0.25
CA VAL A 151 -19.05 -1.90 0.07
C VAL A 151 -18.51 -0.53 0.47
N ILE A 152 -18.58 0.44 -0.45
CA ILE A 152 -18.20 1.83 -0.20
C ILE A 152 -19.41 2.56 0.42
N GLY A 153 -20.56 2.50 -0.25
CA GLY A 153 -21.77 3.15 0.24
C GLY A 153 -22.88 3.26 -0.82
N PRO A 154 -24.05 3.78 -0.43
CA PRO A 154 -25.20 3.88 -1.31
C PRO A 154 -25.01 4.94 -2.40
N VAL A 155 -25.47 4.68 -3.62
CA VAL A 155 -25.36 5.62 -4.75
C VAL A 155 -26.30 6.80 -4.71
N GLY A 156 -27.24 6.81 -3.77
CA GLY A 156 -28.12 7.95 -3.53
C GLY A 156 -29.33 8.05 -4.48
N PHE A 157 -29.58 7.00 -5.27
CA PHE A 157 -30.79 6.84 -6.09
C PHE A 157 -31.16 5.35 -6.22
N ASN A 158 -32.40 5.07 -6.63
CA ASN A 158 -32.90 3.73 -6.87
C ASN A 158 -32.46 3.25 -8.26
N ALA A 159 -31.36 2.50 -8.30
CA ALA A 159 -30.70 2.10 -9.53
C ALA A 159 -31.34 0.82 -10.10
N ASN A 160 -31.52 0.77 -11.42
CA ASN A 160 -32.11 -0.41 -12.06
C ASN A 160 -31.71 -0.53 -13.53
N TYR A 161 -31.99 -1.71 -14.11
CA TYR A 161 -31.65 -2.08 -15.49
C TYR A 161 -30.14 -2.16 -15.73
N ALA A 162 -29.76 -2.70 -16.90
CA ALA A 162 -28.37 -2.78 -17.30
C ALA A 162 -27.88 -1.38 -17.71
N GLN A 163 -26.67 -1.02 -17.30
CA GLN A 163 -26.16 0.35 -17.36
C GLN A 163 -24.63 0.33 -17.28
N GLY A 164 -23.98 1.15 -18.11
CA GLY A 164 -22.53 1.27 -18.12
C GLY A 164 -21.99 2.20 -17.02
N MET A 165 -20.72 2.02 -16.68
CA MET A 165 -19.96 2.97 -15.88
C MET A 165 -18.52 2.98 -16.38
N ASP A 166 -17.88 4.14 -16.33
CA ASP A 166 -16.48 4.24 -16.71
C ASP A 166 -15.81 5.47 -16.08
N PHE A 167 -14.49 5.42 -15.95
CA PHE A 167 -13.70 6.57 -15.51
C PHE A 167 -13.37 7.48 -16.68
N ASP A 168 -13.38 8.78 -16.43
CA ASP A 168 -12.50 9.68 -17.18
C ASP A 168 -11.13 9.64 -16.50
N GLU A 169 -10.18 8.89 -17.03
CA GLU A 169 -8.85 8.70 -16.42
C GLU A 169 -7.97 9.95 -16.50
N SER A 170 -8.36 10.97 -17.26
CA SER A 170 -7.66 12.27 -17.23
C SER A 170 -7.99 13.08 -15.97
N THR A 171 -9.14 12.80 -15.35
CA THR A 171 -9.61 13.49 -14.14
C THR A 171 -9.88 12.55 -12.96
N ASP A 172 -9.75 11.24 -13.17
CA ASP A 172 -10.19 10.17 -12.27
C ASP A 172 -11.66 10.32 -11.81
N THR A 173 -12.51 10.84 -12.69
CA THR A 173 -13.93 11.01 -12.42
C THR A 173 -14.71 9.77 -12.83
N LEU A 174 -15.40 9.11 -11.89
CA LEU A 174 -16.27 7.98 -12.19
C LEU A 174 -17.64 8.44 -12.67
N TYR A 175 -17.96 8.16 -13.93
CA TYR A 175 -19.27 8.38 -14.51
C TYR A 175 -20.13 7.12 -14.47
N LEU A 176 -21.42 7.30 -14.16
CA LEU A 176 -22.44 6.28 -14.23
C LEU A 176 -23.44 6.68 -15.31
N ALA A 177 -23.64 5.83 -16.32
CA ALA A 177 -24.90 5.81 -17.02
C ALA A 177 -25.90 5.17 -16.05
N ALA A 178 -26.91 5.89 -15.62
CA ALA A 178 -27.80 5.47 -14.54
C ALA A 178 -29.24 5.46 -15.03
N TYR A 179 -30.01 4.45 -14.63
CA TYR A 179 -31.46 4.53 -14.71
C TYR A 179 -32.05 4.64 -13.32
N ASN A 180 -32.60 5.80 -13.02
CA ASN A 180 -33.22 6.09 -11.73
C ASN A 180 -34.70 5.73 -11.78
N LEU A 181 -35.10 4.68 -11.07
CA LEU A 181 -36.49 4.21 -11.03
C LEU A 181 -37.45 5.23 -10.40
N ASP A 182 -36.98 6.02 -9.45
CA ASP A 182 -37.84 6.98 -8.74
C ASP A 182 -38.24 8.14 -9.66
N SER A 183 -37.32 8.59 -10.52
CA SER A 183 -37.57 9.62 -11.53
C SER A 183 -38.04 9.04 -12.87
N GLY A 184 -37.83 7.75 -13.11
CA GLY A 184 -38.09 7.09 -14.40
C GLY A 184 -37.22 7.63 -15.52
N ALA A 185 -35.99 8.03 -15.22
CA ALA A 185 -35.10 8.72 -16.14
C ALA A 185 -33.74 8.03 -16.29
N ALA A 186 -33.23 8.04 -17.51
CA ALA A 186 -31.83 7.73 -17.81
C ALA A 186 -30.99 9.00 -17.60
N GLU A 187 -29.97 8.91 -16.77
CA GLU A 187 -29.18 10.01 -16.22
C GLU A 187 -27.69 9.70 -16.37
N LEU A 188 -26.88 10.72 -16.68
CA LEU A 188 -25.44 10.67 -16.42
C LEU A 188 -25.20 11.20 -15.01
N ARG A 189 -24.44 10.46 -14.21
CA ARG A 189 -24.14 10.83 -12.81
C ARG A 189 -22.65 10.68 -12.54
N ILE A 190 -22.12 11.45 -11.59
CA ILE A 190 -20.76 11.29 -11.08
C ILE A 190 -20.84 10.63 -9.71
N ALA A 191 -20.11 9.53 -9.53
CA ALA A 191 -20.02 8.83 -8.26
C ALA A 191 -18.81 9.31 -7.45
N ASP A 192 -19.02 9.51 -6.15
CA ASP A 192 -17.95 9.71 -5.18
C ASP A 192 -17.42 8.33 -4.74
N THR A 193 -16.17 8.03 -5.09
CA THR A 193 -15.52 6.75 -4.80
C THR A 193 -15.18 6.55 -3.31
N THR A 194 -15.28 7.59 -2.48
CA THR A 194 -15.07 7.51 -1.04
C THR A 194 -16.37 7.22 -0.29
N THR A 195 -17.49 7.80 -0.74
CA THR A 195 -18.78 7.69 -0.02
C THR A 195 -19.81 6.82 -0.72
N GLY A 196 -19.60 6.51 -2.00
CA GLY A 196 -20.53 5.81 -2.87
C GLY A 196 -21.64 6.69 -3.43
N ASN A 197 -21.94 7.84 -2.80
CA ASN A 197 -23.02 8.74 -3.23
C ASN A 197 -22.76 9.32 -4.62
N SER A 198 -23.81 9.72 -5.33
CA SER A 198 -23.68 10.27 -6.68
C SER A 198 -24.40 11.60 -6.87
N THR A 199 -23.87 12.42 -7.79
CA THR A 199 -24.46 13.69 -8.21
C THR A 199 -24.95 13.61 -9.65
N LEU A 200 -26.10 14.23 -9.93
CA LEU A 200 -26.67 14.28 -11.28
C LEU A 200 -25.89 15.27 -12.14
N VAL A 201 -25.44 14.82 -13.31
CA VAL A 201 -24.88 15.69 -14.36
C VAL A 201 -25.99 16.16 -15.30
N GLY A 202 -26.75 15.22 -15.86
CA GLY A 202 -27.85 15.51 -16.77
C GLY A 202 -28.60 14.26 -17.21
N ALA A 203 -29.66 14.43 -18.00
CA ALA A 203 -30.46 13.31 -18.51
C ALA A 203 -30.07 12.95 -19.95
N PHE A 204 -30.07 11.65 -20.26
CA PHE A 204 -29.91 11.18 -21.64
C PHE A 204 -31.19 11.42 -22.46
N PRO A 205 -31.06 11.63 -23.78
CA PRO A 205 -32.21 11.96 -24.61
C PRO A 205 -33.24 10.83 -24.64
N ALA A 206 -34.51 11.23 -24.54
CA ALA A 206 -35.69 10.35 -24.62
C ALA A 206 -35.72 9.20 -23.59
N GLY A 207 -34.97 9.29 -22.49
CA GLY A 207 -34.93 8.25 -21.46
C GLY A 207 -34.29 6.95 -21.94
N THR A 208 -33.35 7.05 -22.88
CA THR A 208 -32.64 5.91 -23.47
C THR A 208 -31.66 5.32 -22.45
N GLU A 209 -31.78 4.02 -22.18
CA GLU A 209 -30.80 3.26 -21.38
C GLU A 209 -29.43 3.24 -22.10
N MET A 210 -28.36 3.37 -21.32
CA MET A 210 -27.00 3.52 -21.83
C MET A 210 -26.12 2.47 -21.17
N ASP A 211 -25.67 1.51 -21.96
CA ASP A 211 -24.79 0.42 -21.52
C ASP A 211 -23.56 0.35 -22.42
N ALA A 212 -22.53 -0.39 -22.00
CA ALA A 212 -21.19 -0.36 -22.58
C ALA A 212 -20.69 1.09 -22.74
N MET A 213 -21.00 1.95 -21.76
CA MET A 213 -20.50 3.32 -21.72
C MET A 213 -19.00 3.25 -21.45
N ALA A 214 -18.22 3.89 -22.31
CA ALA A 214 -16.79 4.06 -22.14
C ALA A 214 -16.41 5.52 -22.44
N VAL A 215 -15.52 6.08 -21.64
CA VAL A 215 -14.98 7.43 -21.84
C VAL A 215 -13.71 7.29 -22.68
N ALA A 216 -13.61 8.08 -23.75
CA ALA A 216 -12.44 8.08 -24.62
C ALA A 216 -11.32 8.97 -24.07
N THR A 217 -10.94 8.76 -22.80
CA THR A 217 -9.79 9.37 -22.15
C THR A 217 -8.92 8.25 -21.57
N GLY A 218 -7.64 8.48 -21.29
CA GLY A 218 -6.78 7.45 -20.68
C GLY A 218 -6.43 6.21 -21.53
N GLY A 219 -5.34 5.52 -21.16
CA GLY A 219 -4.81 4.41 -21.96
C GLY A 219 -4.04 4.87 -23.20
N GLY A 220 -2.98 4.17 -23.57
CA GLY A 220 -1.95 4.68 -24.49
C GLY A 220 -2.36 4.99 -25.95
N ALA A 221 -1.70 6.02 -26.50
CA ALA A 221 -1.62 6.37 -27.94
C ALA A 221 -2.94 6.77 -28.62
N GLY A 222 -3.59 7.78 -28.05
CA GLY A 222 -4.78 8.37 -28.65
C GLY A 222 -5.22 9.73 -28.12
N GLY A 223 -4.31 10.59 -27.63
CA GLY A 223 -4.62 12.02 -27.46
C GLY A 223 -5.38 12.44 -26.20
N GLY A 224 -5.05 11.86 -25.05
CA GLY A 224 -5.18 12.50 -23.73
C GLY A 224 -3.79 12.59 -23.11
N ASP A 225 -3.43 13.73 -22.53
CA ASP A 225 -2.08 14.06 -22.06
C ASP A 225 -1.76 13.34 -20.73
N ILE A 226 -1.50 12.02 -20.79
CA ILE A 226 -1.21 11.18 -19.61
C ILE A 226 0.22 11.42 -19.09
N VAL A 227 1.10 12.02 -19.90
CA VAL A 227 2.49 12.35 -19.52
C VAL A 227 2.64 13.88 -19.59
N PRO A 228 2.36 14.61 -18.49
CA PRO A 228 2.21 16.08 -18.53
C PRO A 228 3.43 16.83 -19.09
N TRP A 229 4.62 16.25 -18.97
CA TRP A 229 5.87 16.84 -19.45
C TRP A 229 6.23 16.44 -20.89
N LEU A 230 5.40 15.67 -21.60
CA LEU A 230 5.66 15.15 -22.96
C LEU A 230 4.43 15.34 -23.86
N SER A 231 4.60 15.99 -25.01
CA SER A 231 3.50 16.16 -25.97
C SER A 231 3.92 16.04 -27.42
N GLU A 232 2.99 15.63 -28.29
CA GLU A 232 3.21 15.44 -29.72
C GLU A 232 2.41 16.39 -30.60
N THR A 233 2.97 16.78 -31.75
CA THR A 233 2.24 17.57 -32.75
C THR A 233 2.65 17.19 -34.18
N PRO A 234 1.72 16.69 -35.02
CA PRO A 234 0.34 16.32 -34.67
C PRO A 234 0.26 14.98 -33.93
N VAL A 235 -0.77 14.77 -33.09
CA VAL A 235 -1.04 13.50 -32.41
C VAL A 235 -1.67 12.44 -33.33
N THR A 236 -2.23 12.85 -34.48
CA THR A 236 -2.78 11.96 -35.51
C THR A 236 -2.43 12.46 -36.91
N GLY A 237 -2.41 11.55 -37.88
CA GLY A 237 -2.14 11.91 -39.27
C GLY A 237 -2.13 10.71 -40.21
N THR A 238 -1.92 10.97 -41.50
CA THR A 238 -1.79 9.94 -42.53
C THR A 238 -0.43 10.04 -43.21
N ILE A 239 0.22 8.90 -43.46
CA ILE A 239 1.50 8.81 -44.15
C ILE A 239 1.27 8.19 -45.53
N ALA A 240 1.65 8.89 -46.60
CA ALA A 240 1.54 8.36 -47.96
C ALA A 240 2.60 7.28 -48.22
N PRO A 241 2.34 6.30 -49.12
CA PRO A 241 3.31 5.27 -49.46
C PRO A 241 4.66 5.87 -49.92
N GLY A 242 5.75 5.42 -49.31
CA GLY A 242 7.12 5.88 -49.63
C GLY A 242 7.43 7.32 -49.20
N SER A 243 6.63 7.90 -48.30
CA SER A 243 6.83 9.24 -47.73
C SER A 243 6.99 9.17 -46.22
N ASP A 244 7.48 10.26 -45.63
CA ASP A 244 7.59 10.44 -44.18
C ASP A 244 6.61 11.53 -43.72
N ALA A 245 6.06 11.38 -42.50
CA ALA A 245 5.31 12.44 -41.83
C ALA A 245 6.07 12.89 -40.56
N PRO A 246 6.40 14.18 -40.41
CA PRO A 246 7.06 14.67 -39.22
C PRO A 246 6.06 14.76 -38.04
N VAL A 247 6.42 14.17 -36.91
CA VAL A 247 5.76 14.37 -35.60
C VAL A 247 6.75 15.11 -34.71
N GLN A 248 6.37 16.30 -34.25
CA GLN A 248 7.15 17.07 -33.27
C GLN A 248 6.90 16.49 -31.88
N ILE A 249 7.97 16.27 -31.12
CA ILE A 249 7.89 15.82 -29.72
C ILE A 249 8.43 16.95 -28.84
N THR A 250 7.62 17.42 -27.90
CA THR A 250 7.95 18.51 -26.98
C THR A 250 8.09 17.97 -25.57
N PHE A 251 9.13 18.41 -24.87
CA PHE A 251 9.38 18.10 -23.47
C PHE A 251 9.26 19.37 -22.64
N ASP A 252 8.38 19.38 -21.64
CA ASP A 252 8.14 20.53 -20.76
C ASP A 252 8.39 20.18 -19.29
N ALA A 253 9.54 20.60 -18.76
CA ALA A 253 9.88 20.46 -17.35
C ALA A 253 9.28 21.58 -16.47
N GLY A 254 8.51 22.51 -17.05
CA GLY A 254 7.83 23.59 -16.34
C GLY A 254 6.48 23.20 -15.74
N VAL A 255 5.99 22.00 -16.03
CA VAL A 255 4.72 21.48 -15.51
C VAL A 255 4.82 21.13 -14.02
N PRO A 256 3.73 21.25 -13.23
CA PRO A 256 3.70 20.94 -11.80
C PRO A 256 4.30 19.59 -11.41
N GLU A 257 4.13 18.59 -12.26
CA GLU A 257 4.52 17.20 -12.04
C GLU A 257 6.02 16.95 -12.28
N ALA A 258 6.72 17.89 -12.92
CA ALA A 258 8.15 17.81 -13.23
C ALA A 258 9.00 18.90 -12.55
N GLN A 259 8.47 19.54 -11.49
CA GLN A 259 9.14 20.67 -10.81
C GLN A 259 10.36 20.29 -9.98
N GLN A 260 10.67 19.00 -9.79
CA GLN A 260 11.86 18.55 -9.08
C GLN A 260 12.92 17.97 -10.03
N PRO A 261 14.21 18.24 -9.80
CA PRO A 261 15.30 17.58 -10.52
C PRO A 261 15.24 16.07 -10.36
N GLY A 262 15.40 15.34 -11.46
CA GLY A 262 15.22 13.90 -11.48
C GLY A 262 15.19 13.31 -12.88
N VAL A 263 14.97 12.00 -12.95
CA VAL A 263 14.79 11.28 -14.21
C VAL A 263 13.34 10.81 -14.28
N TYR A 264 12.63 11.24 -15.31
CA TYR A 264 11.26 10.88 -15.62
C TYR A 264 11.25 9.95 -16.83
N TYR A 265 10.39 8.95 -16.80
CA TYR A 265 10.29 7.94 -17.84
C TYR A 265 8.89 7.96 -18.45
N ALA A 266 8.82 7.72 -19.75
CA ALA A 266 7.57 7.52 -20.47
C ALA A 266 7.79 6.57 -21.65
N GLU A 267 6.71 6.20 -22.33
CA GLU A 267 6.77 5.48 -23.59
C GLU A 267 5.90 6.19 -24.63
N LEU A 268 6.47 6.52 -25.77
CA LEU A 268 5.69 6.95 -26.92
C LEU A 268 5.23 5.70 -27.69
N ARG A 269 3.91 5.52 -27.76
CA ARG A 269 3.26 4.40 -28.45
C ARG A 269 2.72 4.88 -29.79
N ILE A 270 2.81 4.05 -30.83
CA ILE A 270 2.36 4.39 -32.17
C ILE A 270 1.29 3.37 -32.59
N ASN A 271 0.05 3.81 -32.60
CA ASN A 271 -1.09 3.04 -33.08
C ASN A 271 -1.39 3.42 -34.53
N GLY A 272 -1.70 2.42 -35.37
CA GLY A 272 -2.03 2.65 -36.78
C GLY A 272 -2.52 1.40 -37.48
N ASN A 273 -3.01 1.53 -38.71
CA ASN A 273 -3.53 0.42 -39.51
C ASN A 273 -2.44 -0.38 -40.26
N ALA A 274 -1.17 -0.23 -39.87
CA ALA A 274 -0.08 -0.98 -40.46
C ALA A 274 -0.16 -2.45 -39.99
N PRO A 275 0.01 -3.44 -40.88
CA PRO A 275 -0.12 -4.86 -40.53
C PRO A 275 1.09 -5.42 -39.75
N ASN A 276 2.05 -4.58 -39.39
CA ASN A 276 3.22 -4.94 -38.60
C ASN A 276 3.18 -4.20 -37.27
N ASP A 277 3.72 -4.84 -36.23
CA ASP A 277 3.91 -4.19 -34.95
C ASP A 277 4.92 -3.04 -35.09
N VAL A 278 4.63 -1.92 -34.42
CA VAL A 278 5.56 -0.81 -34.24
C VAL A 278 5.98 -0.83 -32.78
N ALA A 279 7.29 -0.93 -32.53
CA ALA A 279 7.81 -0.98 -31.17
C ALA A 279 7.56 0.34 -30.44
N ASN A 280 7.21 0.26 -29.15
CA ASN A 280 7.15 1.41 -28.26
C ASN A 280 8.51 2.10 -28.22
N VAL A 281 8.49 3.44 -28.21
CA VAL A 281 9.70 4.25 -28.10
C VAL A 281 9.87 4.64 -26.63
N PRO A 282 10.87 4.13 -25.91
CA PRO A 282 11.13 4.57 -24.54
C PRO A 282 11.61 6.02 -24.55
N VAL A 283 11.04 6.81 -23.65
CA VAL A 283 11.32 8.23 -23.48
C VAL A 283 11.91 8.45 -22.09
N THR A 284 12.97 9.24 -22.01
CA THR A 284 13.62 9.61 -20.76
C THR A 284 13.85 11.12 -20.74
N LEU A 285 13.24 11.80 -19.78
CA LEU A 285 13.49 13.20 -19.49
C LEU A 285 14.37 13.29 -18.24
N THR A 286 15.52 13.96 -18.35
CA THR A 286 16.35 14.28 -17.19
C THR A 286 16.22 15.77 -16.87
N VAL A 287 15.61 16.09 -15.74
CA VAL A 287 15.49 17.46 -15.22
C VAL A 287 16.65 17.72 -14.28
N THR A 288 17.40 18.80 -14.52
CA THR A 288 18.51 19.22 -13.66
C THR A 288 18.11 20.43 -12.82
N ALA A 289 18.66 20.53 -11.60
CA ALA A 289 18.47 21.71 -10.77
C ALA A 289 19.02 22.97 -11.43
N PRO A 290 18.29 24.10 -11.42
CA PRO A 290 18.84 25.40 -11.77
C PRO A 290 20.05 25.78 -10.91
N ASP A 291 20.98 26.57 -11.48
CA ASP A 291 22.20 27.00 -10.77
C ASP A 291 21.91 27.85 -9.52
N ASN A 292 20.73 28.48 -9.44
CA ASN A 292 20.30 29.26 -8.29
C ASN A 292 19.58 28.45 -7.22
N TRP A 293 19.36 27.14 -7.41
CA TRP A 293 18.66 26.30 -6.43
C TRP A 293 19.62 25.67 -5.44
N GLY A 294 19.13 25.39 -4.24
CA GLY A 294 19.79 24.56 -3.23
C GLY A 294 18.95 23.32 -2.91
N LYS A 295 19.56 22.35 -2.23
CA LYS A 295 18.93 21.09 -1.84
C LYS A 295 18.70 21.07 -0.33
N LEU A 296 17.47 20.77 0.10
CA LEU A 296 17.13 20.34 1.44
C LEU A 296 16.97 18.81 1.42
N THR A 297 17.53 18.13 2.42
CA THR A 297 17.35 16.69 2.60
C THR A 297 17.49 16.33 4.08
N GLY A 298 17.13 15.12 4.44
CA GLY A 298 17.25 14.61 5.80
C GLY A 298 16.64 13.22 5.90
N VAL A 299 16.86 12.57 7.03
CA VAL A 299 16.22 11.29 7.37
C VAL A 299 15.21 11.50 8.48
N VAL A 300 14.00 10.96 8.31
CA VAL A 300 13.04 10.78 9.40
C VAL A 300 13.22 9.37 9.99
N GLU A 301 13.47 9.30 11.29
CA GLU A 301 13.65 8.03 12.01
C GLU A 301 12.81 7.99 13.29
N SER A 302 12.39 6.79 13.69
CA SER A 302 11.92 6.49 15.02
C SER A 302 13.12 6.26 15.93
N LEU A 303 13.09 6.77 17.15
CA LEU A 303 14.09 6.43 18.17
C LEU A 303 13.85 5.04 18.79
N GLY A 304 12.72 4.40 18.48
CA GLY A 304 12.28 3.14 19.09
C GLY A 304 11.76 3.30 20.52
N HIS A 305 11.32 2.19 21.13
CA HIS A 305 10.81 2.19 22.49
C HIS A 305 11.94 2.55 23.48
N CYS A 306 11.66 3.46 24.42
CA CYS A 306 12.69 3.99 25.34
C CYS A 306 13.93 4.57 24.64
N ASP A 307 13.77 5.13 23.43
CA ASP A 307 14.86 5.64 22.59
C ASP A 307 15.94 4.58 22.29
N SER A 308 15.54 3.31 22.26
CA SER A 308 16.39 2.17 21.98
C SER A 308 16.00 1.56 20.64
N ASN A 309 17.03 1.28 19.82
CA ASN A 309 16.90 0.71 18.47
C ASN A 309 16.23 1.66 17.46
N PRO A 310 16.94 2.72 17.03
CA PRO A 310 16.42 3.65 16.04
C PRO A 310 16.27 2.98 14.67
N GLU A 311 15.24 3.39 13.93
CA GLU A 311 14.89 2.84 12.61
C GLU A 311 14.33 3.95 11.70
N PRO A 312 14.75 4.03 10.43
CA PRO A 312 14.16 4.98 9.48
C PRO A 312 12.68 4.70 9.27
N LEU A 313 11.91 5.77 9.00
CA LEU A 313 10.47 5.68 8.74
C LEU A 313 10.17 6.01 7.28
N GLU A 314 9.71 5.01 6.53
CA GLU A 314 9.18 5.14 5.16
C GLU A 314 7.75 5.69 5.18
N ASP A 315 7.33 6.30 4.06
CA ASP A 315 5.98 6.80 3.84
C ASP A 315 5.52 7.88 4.84
N VAL A 316 6.46 8.58 5.48
CA VAL A 316 6.18 9.69 6.39
C VAL A 316 6.01 10.99 5.62
N GLU A 317 4.92 11.69 5.89
CA GLU A 317 4.66 13.02 5.35
C GLU A 317 5.54 14.08 6.06
N VAL A 318 6.31 14.82 5.27
CA VAL A 318 7.17 15.93 5.72
C VAL A 318 6.65 17.21 5.10
N ASN A 319 6.05 18.06 5.94
CA ASN A 319 5.48 19.34 5.53
C ASN A 319 6.54 20.44 5.63
N VAL A 320 6.91 21.05 4.51
CA VAL A 320 7.90 22.13 4.42
C VAL A 320 7.21 23.42 4.02
N MET A 321 7.14 24.39 4.93
CA MET A 321 6.54 25.69 4.69
C MET A 321 7.61 26.78 4.58
N ALA A 322 7.61 27.50 3.47
CA ALA A 322 8.42 28.69 3.27
C ALA A 322 7.84 29.92 3.99
N SER A 323 8.72 30.83 4.41
CA SER A 323 8.30 32.14 4.95
C SER A 323 7.52 33.00 3.94
N THR A 324 7.64 32.70 2.65
CA THR A 324 6.89 33.34 1.56
C THR A 324 5.45 32.81 1.43
N GLY A 325 5.08 31.78 2.20
CA GLY A 325 3.78 31.13 2.16
C GLY A 325 3.65 29.98 1.15
N MET A 326 4.74 29.63 0.47
CA MET A 326 4.80 28.41 -0.36
C MET A 326 4.93 27.18 0.53
N GLU A 327 4.28 26.09 0.15
CA GLU A 327 4.24 24.84 0.92
C GLU A 327 4.57 23.67 0.01
N TRP A 328 5.34 22.73 0.54
CA TRP A 328 5.65 21.45 -0.08
C TRP A 328 5.31 20.33 0.88
N VAL A 329 4.62 19.32 0.38
CA VAL A 329 4.35 18.08 1.09
C VAL A 329 5.23 17.01 0.45
N LEU A 330 6.13 16.43 1.23
CA LEU A 330 7.08 15.41 0.78
C LEU A 330 6.76 14.09 1.48
N THR A 331 7.18 12.98 0.88
CA THR A 331 7.09 11.65 1.48
C THR A 331 8.48 11.04 1.57
N THR A 332 8.81 10.42 2.70
CA THR A 332 10.08 9.73 2.87
C THR A 332 10.14 8.41 2.10
N ASP A 333 11.33 8.06 1.59
CA ASP A 333 11.58 6.77 0.95
C ASP A 333 11.83 5.64 1.98
N VAL A 334 12.10 4.42 1.50
CA VAL A 334 12.47 3.24 2.31
C VAL A 334 13.64 3.45 3.28
N SER A 335 14.49 4.44 3.02
CA SER A 335 15.61 4.80 3.89
C SER A 335 15.26 5.93 4.86
N GLY A 336 13.97 6.31 4.93
CA GLY A 336 13.47 7.45 5.68
C GLY A 336 13.86 8.80 5.09
N THR A 337 14.42 8.85 3.87
CA THR A 337 15.00 10.06 3.32
C THR A 337 13.94 10.91 2.63
N TYR A 338 13.92 12.21 2.91
CA TYR A 338 13.19 13.20 2.12
C TYR A 338 14.16 14.11 1.37
N THR A 339 13.72 14.67 0.24
CA THR A 339 14.51 15.61 -0.57
C THR A 339 13.61 16.67 -1.18
N LEU A 340 14.09 17.92 -1.16
CA LEU A 340 13.47 19.06 -1.84
C LEU A 340 14.54 19.94 -2.45
N TRP A 341 14.42 20.24 -3.74
CA TRP A 341 15.18 21.31 -4.37
C TRP A 341 14.31 22.57 -4.47
N LEU A 342 14.89 23.72 -4.13
CA LEU A 342 14.18 24.98 -4.14
C LEU A 342 15.10 26.19 -4.39
N ASP A 343 14.50 27.31 -4.80
CA ASP A 343 15.18 28.60 -4.81
C ASP A 343 15.31 29.14 -3.35
N PRO A 344 16.54 29.47 -2.88
CA PRO A 344 16.80 30.09 -1.58
C PRO A 344 16.00 31.36 -1.28
N ALA A 345 15.38 32.01 -2.26
CA ALA A 345 14.49 33.15 -2.07
C ALA A 345 13.25 32.81 -1.19
N HIS A 346 12.91 31.53 -1.02
CA HIS A 346 11.80 31.06 -0.18
C HIS A 346 12.18 30.92 1.30
N ASN A 347 13.47 31.01 1.63
CA ASN A 347 13.93 30.92 3.01
C ASN A 347 13.38 32.06 3.90
N PRO A 348 13.34 31.85 5.23
CA PRO A 348 13.57 30.58 5.93
C PRO A 348 12.41 29.59 5.76
N LEU A 349 12.69 28.31 5.99
CA LEU A 349 11.72 27.22 5.97
C LEU A 349 11.34 26.80 7.39
N THR A 350 10.13 26.25 7.53
CA THR A 350 9.66 25.52 8.70
C THR A 350 9.29 24.10 8.28
N ILE A 351 9.89 23.10 8.90
CA ILE A 351 9.64 21.68 8.64
C ILE A 351 8.78 21.14 9.76
N THR A 352 7.68 20.47 9.43
CA THR A 352 6.76 19.85 10.38
C THR A 352 6.56 18.38 10.02
N VAL A 353 6.70 17.50 11.00
CA VAL A 353 6.46 16.06 10.84
C VAL A 353 5.54 15.61 11.97
N GLU A 354 4.42 15.03 11.59
CA GLU A 354 3.40 14.52 12.52
C GLU A 354 3.06 13.08 12.12
N VAL A 355 3.31 12.14 13.04
CA VAL A 355 3.00 10.72 12.83
C VAL A 355 2.23 10.23 14.04
N GLU A 356 1.14 9.51 13.82
CA GLU A 356 0.34 8.95 14.91
C GLU A 356 1.20 8.03 15.79
N GLY A 357 1.07 8.18 17.12
CA GLY A 357 1.88 7.42 18.08
C GLY A 357 3.27 8.02 18.35
N TYR A 358 3.65 9.13 17.71
CA TYR A 358 4.92 9.82 17.94
C TYR A 358 4.74 11.27 18.37
N THR A 359 5.77 11.84 18.99
CA THR A 359 5.83 13.28 19.26
C THR A 359 5.99 14.05 17.95
N SER A 360 5.12 15.03 17.68
CA SER A 360 5.29 15.96 16.55
C SER A 360 6.62 16.72 16.66
N GLN A 361 7.28 16.92 15.52
CA GLN A 361 8.49 17.73 15.41
C GLN A 361 8.22 18.96 14.53
N VAL A 362 8.69 20.13 14.99
CA VAL A 362 8.61 21.40 14.25
C VAL A 362 9.96 22.09 14.29
N ILE A 363 10.62 22.19 13.14
CA ILE A 363 11.94 22.80 12.97
C ILE A 363 11.79 24.10 12.20
N THR A 364 11.98 25.23 12.86
CA THR A 364 11.84 26.57 12.25
C THR A 364 13.19 27.18 11.91
N GLY A 365 13.23 28.00 10.86
CA GLY A 365 14.41 28.82 10.57
C GLY A 365 15.48 28.10 9.72
N VAL A 366 15.09 27.02 9.04
CA VAL A 366 15.98 26.27 8.15
C VAL A 366 16.33 27.13 6.95
N MET A 367 17.62 27.20 6.62
CA MET A 367 18.14 28.01 5.53
C MET A 367 18.83 27.13 4.51
N VAL A 368 18.42 27.24 3.25
CA VAL A 368 19.00 26.50 2.13
C VAL A 368 19.76 27.46 1.23
N ALA A 369 21.05 27.22 0.99
CA ALA A 369 21.86 28.05 0.10
C ALA A 369 21.91 27.48 -1.33
N ALA A 370 22.00 28.36 -2.33
CA ALA A 370 22.13 27.94 -3.73
C ALA A 370 23.39 27.09 -3.91
N GLN A 371 23.29 26.03 -4.73
CA GLN A 371 24.35 25.06 -5.01
C GLN A 371 24.87 24.29 -3.79
N ASP A 372 24.18 24.38 -2.65
CA ASP A 372 24.55 23.70 -1.42
C ASP A 372 23.48 22.69 -1.00
N THR A 373 23.86 21.74 -0.15
CA THR A 373 22.93 20.78 0.46
C THR A 373 22.82 21.05 1.95
N THR A 374 21.62 21.44 2.39
CA THR A 374 21.24 21.53 3.80
C THR A 374 20.65 20.20 4.24
N VAL A 375 21.17 19.66 5.35
CA VAL A 375 20.71 18.40 5.95
C VAL A 375 19.99 18.70 7.26
N GLU A 376 18.76 18.22 7.41
CA GLU A 376 17.96 18.34 8.64
C GLU A 376 17.38 16.96 8.99
N ASP A 377 18.03 16.23 9.89
CA ASP A 377 17.53 14.92 10.32
C ASP A 377 16.48 15.07 11.43
N ILE A 378 15.46 14.21 11.40
CA ILE A 378 14.27 14.31 12.26
C ILE A 378 14.08 13.00 13.00
N ALA A 379 14.33 13.01 14.30
CA ALA A 379 14.10 11.87 15.16
C ALA A 379 12.75 11.99 15.90
N LEU A 380 11.88 11.02 15.70
CA LEU A 380 10.56 10.94 16.32
C LEU A 380 10.60 10.01 17.54
N ARG A 381 10.02 10.48 18.64
CA ARG A 381 9.93 9.73 19.89
C ARG A 381 8.56 9.11 20.04
N SER A 382 8.50 7.80 20.30
CA SER A 382 7.24 7.08 20.57
C SER A 382 6.52 7.70 21.79
N LEU A 383 5.20 7.92 21.69
CA LEU A 383 4.32 8.41 22.76
C LEU A 383 3.98 7.31 23.78
N GLU A 384 5.00 6.59 24.21
CA GLU A 384 4.91 5.53 25.20
C GLU A 384 5.65 5.90 26.50
N PRO A 385 5.20 5.39 27.66
CA PRO A 385 5.97 5.51 28.89
C PRO A 385 7.21 4.62 28.84
N CYS A 386 8.26 5.02 29.55
CA CYS A 386 9.47 4.24 29.74
C CYS A 386 9.88 4.29 31.22
N PHE A 387 9.57 3.23 31.97
CA PHE A 387 9.81 3.20 33.41
C PHE A 387 11.22 2.74 33.77
N ASN A 388 11.86 3.47 34.69
CA ASN A 388 13.11 3.09 35.32
C ASN A 388 12.95 3.09 36.84
N ILE A 389 13.63 2.18 37.52
CA ILE A 389 13.53 2.01 38.98
C ILE A 389 14.89 2.20 39.64
N THR A 390 14.93 2.88 40.79
CA THR A 390 16.18 3.06 41.56
C THR A 390 15.88 3.10 43.07
N PRO A 391 16.55 2.27 43.89
CA PRO A 391 17.48 1.19 43.51
C PRO A 391 16.74 -0.03 42.92
N GLU A 392 17.47 -0.88 42.18
CA GLU A 392 16.93 -2.13 41.58
C GLU A 392 16.65 -3.23 42.62
N GLY A 393 17.13 -3.05 43.85
CA GLY A 393 16.90 -3.98 44.95
C GLY A 393 17.15 -3.34 46.31
N PHE A 394 16.63 -3.99 47.34
CA PHE A 394 16.82 -3.60 48.73
C PHE A 394 17.48 -4.75 49.50
N ASP A 395 18.57 -4.44 50.19
CA ASP A 395 19.16 -5.29 51.23
C ASP A 395 19.18 -4.49 52.53
N VAL A 396 18.33 -4.88 53.48
CA VAL A 396 18.01 -4.06 54.67
C VAL A 396 18.06 -4.92 55.93
N THR A 397 18.80 -4.45 56.94
CA THR A 397 18.77 -5.02 58.29
C THR A 397 17.89 -4.18 59.20
N VAL A 398 16.87 -4.79 59.83
CA VAL A 398 16.00 -4.14 60.82
C VAL A 398 16.01 -4.93 62.12
N GLN A 399 16.17 -4.24 63.25
CA GLN A 399 16.13 -4.88 64.56
C GLN A 399 14.71 -5.39 64.88
N TRP A 400 14.62 -6.54 65.54
CA TRP A 400 13.34 -7.12 65.95
C TRP A 400 12.48 -6.12 66.74
N GLY A 401 11.21 -6.01 66.37
CA GLY A 401 10.25 -5.08 66.97
C GLY A 401 10.33 -3.63 66.44
N MET A 402 11.26 -3.33 65.52
CA MET A 402 11.39 -2.02 64.87
C MET A 402 10.92 -2.06 63.41
N SER A 403 10.71 -0.88 62.82
CA SER A 403 10.44 -0.70 61.39
C SER A 403 11.44 0.26 60.76
N ALA A 404 11.73 0.08 59.47
CA ALA A 404 12.54 0.99 58.66
C ALA A 404 11.78 1.36 57.37
N THR A 405 12.04 2.55 56.86
CA THR A 405 11.48 3.06 55.60
C THR A 405 12.62 3.41 54.66
N TRP A 406 12.55 2.94 53.43
CA TRP A 406 13.52 3.24 52.38
C TRP A 406 12.81 3.84 51.16
N PRO A 407 13.38 4.89 50.54
CA PRO A 407 12.80 5.45 49.34
C PRO A 407 13.04 4.54 48.13
N LEU A 408 12.03 4.44 47.27
CA LEU A 408 12.10 3.86 45.93
C LEU A 408 11.72 4.95 44.93
N SER A 409 12.53 5.15 43.90
CA SER A 409 12.22 6.06 42.80
C SER A 409 11.77 5.26 41.59
N LEU A 410 10.55 5.52 41.13
CA LEU A 410 10.03 5.09 39.83
C LEU A 410 9.98 6.33 38.94
N THR A 411 10.77 6.35 37.87
CA THR A 411 10.82 7.46 36.91
C THR A 411 10.24 7.02 35.58
N ASN A 412 9.48 7.91 34.93
CA ASN A 412 9.09 7.73 33.53
C ASN A 412 9.98 8.63 32.67
N SER A 413 10.88 8.04 31.89
CA SER A 413 11.72 8.77 30.95
C SER A 413 11.08 8.90 29.56
N GLY A 414 9.98 8.19 29.28
CA GLY A 414 9.30 8.16 27.98
C GLY A 414 8.52 9.44 27.66
N ALA A 415 7.90 9.50 26.49
CA ALA A 415 7.09 10.66 26.05
C ALA A 415 5.59 10.50 26.34
N GLY A 416 5.13 9.29 26.63
CA GLY A 416 3.74 9.00 27.00
C GLY A 416 3.50 8.97 28.51
N ASP A 417 2.23 9.17 28.91
CA ASP A 417 1.80 9.01 30.29
C ASP A 417 1.89 7.55 30.72
N GLY A 418 2.48 7.31 31.90
CA GLY A 418 2.62 5.99 32.48
C GLY A 418 1.65 5.78 33.64
N VAL A 419 0.94 4.67 33.63
CA VAL A 419 0.12 4.21 34.78
C VAL A 419 0.87 3.09 35.49
N PHE A 420 0.98 3.16 36.82
CA PHE A 420 1.66 2.15 37.62
C PHE A 420 0.73 1.56 38.70
N ASP A 421 0.90 0.27 38.98
CA ASP A 421 0.31 -0.47 40.11
C ASP A 421 1.42 -1.30 40.74
N THR A 422 1.56 -1.28 42.06
CA THR A 422 2.60 -2.03 42.78
C THR A 422 1.97 -3.15 43.60
N ARG A 423 2.52 -4.35 43.51
CA ARG A 423 2.06 -5.52 44.26
C ARG A 423 3.24 -6.30 44.82
N GLU A 424 3.07 -6.86 46.00
CA GLU A 424 4.04 -7.78 46.58
C GLU A 424 3.79 -9.22 46.10
N MET A 425 4.86 -9.94 45.77
CA MET A 425 4.83 -11.41 45.60
C MET A 425 5.59 -12.05 46.77
N PRO A 426 5.00 -13.02 47.51
CA PRO A 426 5.66 -13.61 48.66
C PRO A 426 6.80 -14.54 48.25
N GLY A 427 8.03 -14.23 48.69
CA GLY A 427 9.20 -15.13 48.59
C GLY A 427 9.26 -16.19 49.71
N GLY A 428 8.21 -16.30 50.54
CA GLY A 428 8.17 -17.14 51.74
C GLY A 428 8.44 -16.38 53.04
N PHE A 429 8.15 -17.03 54.19
CA PHE A 429 8.29 -16.43 55.54
C PHE A 429 9.23 -17.22 56.45
N ILE A 430 9.91 -18.23 55.91
CA ILE A 430 10.91 -19.01 56.65
C ILE A 430 12.24 -18.26 56.56
N PRO A 431 12.83 -17.83 57.69
CA PRO A 431 14.17 -17.25 57.65
C PRO A 431 15.13 -18.21 56.96
N LEU A 432 15.92 -17.69 56.00
CA LEU A 432 17.01 -18.46 55.42
C LEU A 432 17.94 -18.88 56.55
N HIS A 433 18.04 -20.19 56.79
CA HIS A 433 19.02 -20.71 57.72
C HIS A 433 20.39 -20.58 57.08
N PRO A 434 21.43 -20.14 57.81
CA PRO A 434 22.78 -20.23 57.30
C PRO A 434 23.06 -21.69 56.95
N VAL A 435 23.43 -21.96 55.70
CA VAL A 435 23.99 -23.25 55.34
C VAL A 435 25.33 -23.34 56.06
N VAL A 436 25.36 -24.00 57.21
CA VAL A 436 26.60 -24.40 57.84
C VAL A 436 27.13 -25.58 57.02
N LEU A 437 27.99 -25.29 56.04
CA LEU A 437 28.82 -26.31 55.43
C LEU A 437 29.72 -26.87 56.54
N THR A 438 29.27 -27.95 57.17
CA THR A 438 30.14 -28.75 58.02
C THR A 438 31.09 -29.46 57.07
N PRO A 439 32.42 -29.27 57.21
CA PRO A 439 33.36 -30.07 56.43
C PRO A 439 33.06 -31.53 56.77
N VAL A 440 32.60 -32.30 55.78
CA VAL A 440 32.55 -33.75 55.94
C VAL A 440 34.00 -34.18 56.07
N GLY A 441 34.39 -34.53 57.28
CA GLY A 441 35.71 -35.06 57.60
C GLY A 441 35.87 -36.44 56.99
N GLU A 442 36.00 -36.49 55.66
CA GLU A 442 36.51 -37.65 54.96
C GLU A 442 37.73 -37.20 54.17
N THR A 443 38.83 -37.90 54.40
CA THR A 443 40.09 -37.75 53.69
C THR A 443 39.86 -38.00 52.20
N TYR A 444 39.73 -36.93 51.41
CA TYR A 444 39.82 -37.01 49.96
C TYR A 444 41.28 -37.31 49.57
N PRO A 445 41.52 -38.09 48.50
CA PRO A 445 42.85 -38.20 47.93
C PRO A 445 43.33 -36.82 47.48
N ASP A 446 44.59 -36.50 47.77
CA ASP A 446 45.22 -35.20 47.43
C ASP A 446 44.90 -34.79 45.99
N GLY A 447 44.24 -33.63 45.82
CA GLY A 447 44.06 -33.04 44.50
C GLY A 447 42.97 -31.99 44.30
N LEU A 448 41.90 -31.95 45.11
CA LEU A 448 40.87 -30.90 44.98
C LEU A 448 40.20 -30.57 46.32
N ALA A 449 40.38 -29.32 46.77
CA ALA A 449 39.62 -28.74 47.86
C ALA A 449 39.09 -27.36 47.44
N LEU A 450 37.77 -27.16 47.52
CA LEU A 450 37.18 -25.82 47.55
C LEU A 450 37.26 -25.32 48.99
N SER A 451 38.29 -24.54 49.30
CA SER A 451 38.40 -23.88 50.61
C SER A 451 37.67 -22.53 50.57
N ALA A 452 36.81 -22.27 51.54
CA ALA A 452 36.18 -20.97 51.74
C ALA A 452 37.12 -19.96 52.45
N SER A 453 38.40 -20.31 52.67
CA SER A 453 39.31 -19.55 53.55
C SER A 453 40.16 -18.49 52.83
N GLY A 454 39.98 -18.25 51.54
CA GLY A 454 40.69 -17.17 50.83
C GLY A 454 42.22 -17.34 50.79
N GLU A 455 42.73 -18.54 51.01
CA GLU A 455 44.16 -18.84 50.91
C GLU A 455 44.44 -19.40 49.50
N GLU A 456 45.24 -18.67 48.71
CA GLU A 456 45.62 -19.09 47.35
C GLU A 456 46.42 -20.39 47.41
N VAL A 457 45.81 -21.48 46.98
CA VAL A 457 46.53 -22.72 46.70
C VAL A 457 47.02 -22.63 45.26
N ASN A 458 48.32 -22.43 45.06
CA ASN A 458 48.97 -22.49 43.76
C ASN A 458 48.97 -23.94 43.24
N ALA A 459 47.83 -24.40 42.71
CA ALA A 459 47.72 -25.65 41.97
C ALA A 459 47.78 -25.35 40.47
N VAL A 460 48.91 -25.65 39.85
CA VAL A 460 49.05 -25.62 38.38
C VAL A 460 48.34 -26.86 37.84
N ALA A 461 47.20 -26.66 37.18
CA ALA A 461 46.51 -27.74 36.47
C ALA A 461 47.22 -28.01 35.14
N GLU A 462 47.59 -29.27 34.88
CA GLU A 462 48.08 -29.71 33.58
C GLU A 462 46.94 -29.65 32.54
N PRO A 463 47.19 -29.22 31.28
CA PRO A 463 46.15 -29.09 30.28
C PRO A 463 45.53 -30.46 29.96
N TRP A 464 44.23 -30.60 30.20
CA TRP A 464 43.47 -31.80 29.86
C TRP A 464 42.60 -31.56 28.63
N ALA A 465 42.71 -32.45 27.63
CA ALA A 465 41.87 -32.47 26.44
C ALA A 465 40.97 -33.71 26.45
N PRO A 466 39.64 -33.59 26.37
CA PRO A 466 38.73 -34.73 26.37
C PRO A 466 38.87 -35.56 25.09
N SER A 467 38.89 -36.89 25.21
CA SER A 467 39.06 -37.82 24.09
C SER A 467 37.74 -38.23 23.41
N GLY A 468 36.71 -37.38 23.46
CA GLY A 468 35.38 -37.66 22.93
C GLY A 468 34.54 -36.40 22.77
N ALA A 469 33.37 -36.52 22.13
CA ALA A 469 32.44 -35.41 21.94
C ALA A 469 31.98 -34.87 23.31
N VAL A 470 32.07 -33.55 23.47
CA VAL A 470 31.53 -32.84 24.64
C VAL A 470 30.09 -32.48 24.31
N GLU A 471 29.15 -32.96 25.11
CA GLU A 471 27.74 -32.59 25.00
C GLU A 471 27.38 -31.60 26.12
N LEU A 472 26.79 -30.46 25.73
CA LEU A 472 26.20 -29.49 26.65
C LEU A 472 24.73 -29.89 26.84
N VAL A 473 24.41 -30.50 27.98
CA VAL A 473 23.01 -30.74 28.35
C VAL A 473 22.54 -29.52 29.14
N VAL A 474 21.52 -28.85 28.61
CA VAL A 474 20.82 -27.77 29.33
C VAL A 474 19.84 -28.42 30.30
N ASP A 475 19.89 -27.95 31.54
CA ASP A 475 19.09 -28.38 32.70
C ASP A 475 17.58 -28.47 32.38
N ASP A 476 16.90 -29.46 32.98
CA ASP A 476 15.46 -29.71 32.80
C ASP A 476 14.56 -28.77 33.61
N GLY A 477 15.16 -27.88 34.41
CA GLY A 477 14.49 -26.83 35.16
C GLY A 477 13.89 -27.30 36.49
N SER A 478 14.23 -28.50 36.96
CA SER A 478 13.88 -28.94 38.31
C SER A 478 14.87 -28.42 39.38
N MET A 479 14.37 -28.06 40.58
CA MET A 479 15.22 -27.55 41.66
C MET A 479 16.04 -28.69 42.28
N ASP A 480 17.32 -28.81 41.90
CA ASP A 480 18.27 -29.66 42.62
C ASP A 480 19.01 -28.90 43.74
N THR A 481 19.28 -29.61 44.85
CA THR A 481 19.84 -29.03 46.09
C THR A 481 21.32 -29.31 46.30
N ALA A 482 22.04 -29.82 45.29
CA ALA A 482 23.47 -30.10 45.37
C ALA A 482 24.20 -29.94 44.03
N VAL A 483 25.46 -29.50 44.08
CA VAL A 483 26.44 -29.60 42.98
C VAL A 483 27.34 -30.79 43.31
N GLY A 484 27.43 -31.79 42.42
CA GLY A 484 28.24 -32.98 42.65
C GLY A 484 28.95 -33.46 41.39
N VAL A 485 30.13 -34.04 41.57
CA VAL A 485 30.87 -34.76 40.51
C VAL A 485 30.74 -36.25 40.82
N ASN A 486 30.04 -37.01 39.97
CA ASN A 486 29.86 -38.44 40.22
C ASN A 486 31.16 -39.19 39.90
N ALA A 487 31.76 -39.84 40.91
CA ALA A 487 32.83 -40.82 40.71
C ALA A 487 32.21 -42.23 40.72
N GLY A 488 31.51 -42.56 39.62
CA GLY A 488 30.84 -43.85 39.47
C GLY A 488 30.99 -44.40 38.06
N THR A 489 32.18 -44.94 37.76
CA THR A 489 32.49 -45.93 36.72
C THR A 489 31.48 -46.08 35.56
N VAL A 490 31.39 -45.11 34.63
CA VAL A 490 31.88 -45.18 33.23
C VAL A 490 31.88 -43.75 32.65
N ALA A 491 33.07 -43.17 32.52
CA ALA A 491 33.44 -42.00 31.69
C ALA A 491 32.36 -40.97 31.30
N VAL A 492 31.93 -40.11 32.23
CA VAL A 492 31.74 -38.66 32.04
C VAL A 492 31.68 -37.99 33.41
N GLN A 493 32.53 -36.99 33.65
CA GLN A 493 32.45 -36.11 34.83
C GLN A 493 31.83 -34.80 34.38
N PHE A 494 30.74 -34.39 35.01
CA PHE A 494 30.03 -33.14 34.71
C PHE A 494 30.20 -32.15 35.86
N ILE A 495 30.40 -30.87 35.50
CA ILE A 495 30.22 -29.73 36.39
C ILE A 495 28.92 -29.06 35.94
N TRP A 496 27.94 -28.98 36.83
CA TRP A 496 26.73 -28.20 36.61
C TRP A 496 26.96 -26.79 37.17
N LEU A 497 26.88 -25.77 36.31
CA LEU A 497 26.87 -24.37 36.70
C LEU A 497 25.49 -23.82 36.34
N ASN A 498 24.70 -23.54 37.36
CA ASN A 498 23.33 -23.09 37.16
C ASN A 498 23.33 -21.67 36.59
N ARG A 499 22.56 -21.42 35.52
CA ARG A 499 22.23 -20.08 35.07
C ARG A 499 20.78 -19.85 35.49
N PHE A 500 20.59 -19.07 36.56
CA PHE A 500 19.26 -18.64 36.96
C PHE A 500 18.59 -17.96 35.77
N THR A 501 17.51 -18.55 35.28
CA THR A 501 16.62 -17.88 34.33
C THR A 501 15.51 -17.27 35.17
N PRO A 502 15.39 -15.94 35.29
CA PRO A 502 14.26 -15.34 36.00
C PRO A 502 12.99 -15.73 35.26
N GLY A 503 12.00 -16.28 35.97
CA GLY A 503 10.69 -16.59 35.39
C GLY A 503 10.00 -15.32 34.88
N MET A 504 9.30 -15.48 33.75
CA MET A 504 8.44 -14.45 33.13
C MET A 504 7.43 -13.84 34.11
#